data_AF-A0A5B9VUU4-F1
#
_entry.id   AF-A0A5B9VUU4-F1
#
_cell.length_a   1.000
_cell.length_b   1.000
_cell.length_c   1.000
_cell.angle_alpha   90.00
_cell.angle_beta   90.00
_cell.angle_gamma   90.00
#
_symmetry.space_group_name_H-M   'P 1'
#
loop_
_entity.id
_entity.type
_entity.pdbx_description
1 polymer ?
#
loop_
_entity_poly.entity_id
_entity_poly.type
_entity_poly.pdbx_seq_one_letter_code
_entity_poly.pdbx_strand_id
1 'polypeptide(L)' 'MRFRFAPGLSAVVVSIVMVGTSLAGEPVKSGQQVGDPVSPFDVEAITGPQKGSTLCYR' A
#
# COMPACT_ATOMS: atom_id res chain seq x y z
N MET A 1 -36.25 -18.56 -17.68
CA MET A 1 -35.31 -17.57 -18.25
C MET A 1 -33.96 -18.24 -18.42
N ARG A 2 -33.48 -18.41 -19.67
CA ARG A 2 -32.14 -18.94 -19.95
C ARG A 2 -31.21 -17.73 -20.11
N PHE A 3 -30.35 -17.47 -19.12
CA PHE A 3 -29.33 -16.43 -19.23
C PHE A 3 -28.39 -16.82 -20.38
N ARG A 4 -28.53 -16.14 -21.52
CA ARG A 4 -27.52 -16.18 -22.59
C ARG A 4 -26.36 -15.33 -22.10
N PHE A 5 -25.42 -15.96 -21.40
CA PHE A 5 -24.18 -15.29 -21.01
C PHE A 5 -23.43 -14.90 -22.29
N ALA A 6 -23.47 -13.62 -22.62
CA ALA A 6 -22.68 -13.07 -23.71
C ALA A 6 -21.19 -13.32 -23.38
N PRO A 7 -20.42 -13.97 -24.26
CA PRO A 7 -19.02 -14.32 -23.99
C PRO A 7 -18.15 -13.11 -23.65
N GLY A 8 -18.53 -11.91 -24.12
CA GLY A 8 -17.86 -10.65 -23.78
C GLY A 8 -17.93 -10.28 -22.30
N LEU A 9 -19.01 -10.65 -21.59
CA LEU A 9 -19.15 -10.32 -20.17
C LEU A 9 -18.20 -11.17 -19.31
N SER A 10 -17.96 -12.42 -19.70
CA SER A 10 -16.97 -13.31 -19.07
C SER A 10 -15.53 -12.81 -19.29
N ALA A 11 -15.21 -12.38 -20.52
CA ALA A 11 -13.87 -11.87 -20.84
C ALA A 11 -13.51 -10.60 -20.05
N VAL A 12 -14.48 -9.70 -19.86
CA VAL A 12 -14.27 -8.48 -19.07
C VAL A 12 -14.04 -8.81 -17.59
N VAL A 13 -14.84 -9.71 -17.02
CA VAL A 13 -14.68 -10.14 -15.61
C VAL A 13 -13.32 -10.80 -15.37
N VAL A 14 -12.90 -11.70 -16.26
CA VAL A 14 -11.58 -12.35 -16.16
C VAL A 14 -10.45 -11.33 -16.26
N SER A 15 -10.57 -10.34 -17.15
CA SER A 15 -9.56 -9.29 -17.31
C SER A 15 -9.42 -8.42 -16.07
N ILE A 16 -10.54 -8.02 -15.45
CA ILE A 16 -10.53 -7.22 -14.22
C ILE A 16 -9.90 -7.99 -13.06
N VAL A 17 -10.25 -9.29 -12.91
CA VAL A 17 -9.70 -10.12 -11.83
C VAL A 17 -8.19 -10.31 -11.99
N MET A 18 -7.69 -10.56 -13.21
CA MET A 18 -6.25 -10.73 -13.47
C MET A 18 -5.43 -9.43 -13.22
N VAL A 19 -5.98 -8.26 -13.55
CA VAL A 19 -5.32 -6.98 -13.26
C VAL A 19 -5.32 -6.70 -11.75
N GLY A 20 -6.41 -7.02 -11.04
CA GLY A 20 -6.49 -6.85 -9.60
C GLY A 20 -5.50 -7.71 -8.80
N THR A 21 -5.28 -8.97 -9.22
CA THR A 21 -4.35 -9.88 -8.53
C THR A 21 -2.88 -9.59 -8.83
N SER A 22 -2.56 -9.07 -10.03
CA SER A 22 -1.17 -8.73 -10.39
C SER A 22 -0.64 -7.49 -9.65
N LEU A 23 -1.50 -6.54 -9.29
CA LEU A 23 -1.11 -5.35 -8.52
C LEU A 23 -1.15 -5.55 -7.00
N ALA A 24 -1.88 -6.55 -6.51
CA ALA A 24 -1.96 -6.89 -5.09
C ALA A 24 -0.76 -7.73 -4.58
N GLY A 25 0.18 -8.06 -5.46
CA GLY A 25 1.26 -9.00 -5.19
C GLY A 25 2.60 -8.38 -4.80
N GLU A 26 2.74 -7.06 -4.76
CA GLU A 26 3.97 -6.48 -4.19
C GLU A 26 3.99 -6.76 -2.69
N PRO A 27 4.94 -7.57 -2.19
CA PRO A 27 5.09 -7.75 -0.76
C PRO A 27 5.37 -6.38 -0.14
N VAL A 28 4.82 -6.13 1.04
CA VAL A 28 5.14 -4.93 1.81
C VAL A 28 6.66 -4.90 1.99
N LYS A 29 7.33 -4.00 1.25
CA LYS A 29 8.79 -3.85 1.31
C LYS A 29 9.11 -3.21 2.65
N SER A 30 9.94 -3.89 3.44
CA SER A 30 10.31 -3.40 4.77
C SER A 30 11.34 -2.29 4.62
N GLY A 31 10.91 -1.08 4.96
CA GLY A 31 11.79 0.06 5.17
C GLY A 31 12.51 0.57 3.92
N GLN A 32 13.35 1.56 4.17
CA GLN A 32 14.25 2.17 3.19
C GLN A 32 15.50 1.30 3.01
N GLN A 33 16.15 1.37 1.84
CA GLN A 33 17.34 0.54 1.60
C GLN A 33 18.51 0.98 2.49
N VAL A 34 19.40 0.04 2.79
CA VAL A 34 20.60 0.34 3.58
C VAL A 34 21.49 1.32 2.82
N GLY A 35 21.80 2.45 3.45
CA GLY A 35 22.64 3.50 2.87
C GLY A 35 21.86 4.63 2.19
N ASP A 36 20.55 4.48 1.98
CA ASP A 36 19.71 5.57 1.52
C ASP A 36 19.55 6.63 2.62
N PRO A 37 19.60 7.93 2.29
CA PRO A 37 19.30 8.98 3.25
C PRO A 37 17.81 8.96 3.61
N VAL A 38 17.52 9.10 4.91
CA VAL A 38 16.17 9.26 5.42
C VAL A 38 15.79 10.73 5.37
N SER A 39 14.60 11.02 4.84
CA SER A 39 14.05 12.38 4.89
C SER A 39 13.66 12.74 6.32
N PRO A 40 13.84 13.99 6.75
CA PRO A 40 13.35 14.45 8.04
C PRO A 40 11.86 14.17 8.23
N PHE A 41 11.48 13.74 9.43
CA PHE A 41 10.08 13.49 9.78
C PHE A 41 9.77 13.89 11.22
N ASP A 42 8.52 14.28 11.43
CA ASP A 42 8.01 14.67 12.73
C ASP A 42 7.42 13.45 13.44
N VAL A 43 7.73 13.32 14.73
CA VAL A 43 7.22 12.26 15.61
C VAL A 43 6.65 12.89 16.87
N GLU A 44 5.48 12.41 17.27
CA GLU A 44 4.87 12.78 18.53
C GLU A 44 5.55 12.01 19.67
N ALA A 45 6.07 12.73 20.64
CA ALA A 45 6.64 12.14 21.84
C ALA A 45 5.50 11.66 22.76
N ILE A 46 5.21 10.36 22.73
CA ILE A 46 4.19 9.75 23.60
C ILE A 46 4.73 9.49 25.02
N THR A 47 6.05 9.36 25.15
CA THR A 47 6.75 9.04 26.41
C THR A 47 8.01 9.89 26.58
N GLY A 48 8.58 9.86 27.80
CA GLY A 48 9.82 10.56 28.13
C GLY A 48 9.63 12.04 28.50
N PRO A 49 10.74 12.78 28.69
CA PRO A 49 10.72 14.16 29.21
C PRO A 49 10.01 15.15 28.30
N GLN A 50 9.99 14.87 26.99
CA GLN A 50 9.36 15.72 25.98
C GLN A 50 7.94 15.24 25.62
N LYS A 51 7.30 14.43 26.49
CA LYS A 51 5.95 13.90 26.24
C LYS A 51 4.94 15.01 25.90
N GLY A 52 4.14 14.79 24.85
CA GLY A 52 3.12 15.71 24.36
C GLY A 52 3.64 16.80 23.42
N SER A 53 4.91 16.70 23.00
CA SER A 53 5.49 17.59 21.98
C SER A 53 5.80 16.83 20.69
N THR A 54 5.98 17.59 19.61
CA THR A 54 6.40 17.08 18.29
C THR A 54 7.89 17.30 18.11
N LEU A 55 8.61 16.23 17.75
CA LEU A 55 10.05 16.22 17.53
C LEU A 55 10.36 15.97 16.06
N CYS A 56 11.29 16.73 15.49
CA CYS A 56 11.79 16.48 14.14
C CYS A 56 13.04 15.59 14.21
N TYR A 57 12.98 14.40 13.62
CA TYR A 57 14.13 13.52 13.41
C TYR A 57 14.65 13.75 12.00
N ARG A 58 15.97 13.83 11.86
CA ARG A 58 16.68 14.04 10.58
C ARG A 58 17.67 12.92 10.36
#